data_AF-E0S7R4-F1
#
_entry.id   AF-E0S7R4-F1
#
_cell.length_a   1.000
_cell.length_b   1.000
_cell.length_c   1.000
_cell.angle_alpha   90.00
_cell.angle_beta   90.00
_cell.angle_gamma   90.00
#
_symmetry.space_group_name_H-M   'P 1'
#
loop_
_entity.id
_entity.type
_entity.pdbx_description
1 polymer ?
#
loop_
_entity_poly.entity_id
_entity_poly.type
_entity_poly.pdbx_seq_one_letter_code
_entity_poly.pdbx_strand_id
1 'polypeptide(L)'
;MRFQKYLRRNVYAPYKYNYLDYENLREKFREKEFTSSDEDEFVKDLDSNIKRVFGFVESKHSEFVQRLKTLEKKSHREAKTKIKEMAEEMRHFAEFIRINVIGFKKLLKRHDKHTKYKLLPSYKPMLKGKIRSIEGLDELIYKASKISLKVSEMKKREVESNSTFIRRTDKYWVHKENLVPVKFYITQHLPIYVFTKNNDGKSPYSSWDKSSHDSCISSVYFDNVTFDLYSERLKKLHHSEAIRIRWYTSEDPEVVFVERKRHEDGWTGESSKKLRFMIKEKDVLKYINGEDVWEDVEKLNKNEDVRTLYEEIQSSIINRGLRPVVRTFYKRSAFQLPNDSSVRVSLDTDLCMIKECSDGEIADPTGPIRKWRRSDVGCDFPFRNVPKNEIVRFPHAILEIKTQSFDETNPKWIEELINGPLVEHVHKFSKYLHGCAVLYPFIQDIPYWLPQVTVDIRKDPFQPDVDKKSFKDTVLVDIPAESDPSNSEKLSPIEVHGKRISIPVRVEPKVFFANERTFLSWVQFAIFLGGIGSALLGLGDEKASLSGLILVIVAIIFSFYSLYLYLWRAKMIRMRDPGPYDDIYGPAVLVCVFLVAMGLSVFFKFPLKRV
;
A
#
# COMPACT_ATOMS: atom_id res chain seq x y z
N MET A 1 22.90 17.41 -9.28
CA MET A 1 24.05 17.95 -8.50
C MET A 1 25.19 16.92 -8.41
N ARG A 2 26.49 17.25 -8.48
CA ARG A 2 27.59 16.24 -8.40
C ARG A 2 27.80 15.74 -6.95
N PHE A 3 28.09 14.45 -6.71
CA PHE A 3 28.29 13.86 -5.36
C PHE A 3 29.29 14.63 -4.48
N GLN A 4 30.37 15.14 -5.07
CA GLN A 4 31.36 15.97 -4.36
C GLN A 4 30.74 17.21 -3.70
N LYS A 5 29.87 17.93 -4.44
CA LYS A 5 29.17 19.11 -3.93
C LYS A 5 28.22 18.75 -2.78
N TYR A 6 27.64 17.55 -2.84
CA TYR A 6 26.79 17.06 -1.77
C TYR A 6 27.53 16.68 -0.52
N LEU A 7 28.64 15.93 -0.67
CA LEU A 7 29.47 15.54 0.45
C LEU A 7 29.89 16.80 1.21
N ARG A 8 30.42 17.81 0.50
CA ARG A 8 30.79 19.10 1.11
C ARG A 8 29.65 19.79 1.86
N ARG A 9 28.41 19.72 1.35
CA ARG A 9 27.23 20.36 1.96
C ARG A 9 26.67 19.60 3.17
N ASN A 10 26.78 18.26 3.19
CA ASN A 10 26.15 17.40 4.18
C ASN A 10 27.14 16.80 5.18
N VAL A 11 28.42 17.19 5.12
CA VAL A 11 29.40 16.83 6.14
C VAL A 11 28.96 17.42 7.47
N TYR A 12 28.69 16.53 8.42
CA TYR A 12 28.52 16.90 9.81
C TYR A 12 29.89 17.31 10.38
N ALA A 13 30.01 18.57 10.80
CA ALA A 13 31.30 19.17 11.20
C ALA A 13 32.07 18.34 12.25
N PRO A 14 31.43 17.77 13.30
CA PRO A 14 32.11 16.90 14.26
C PRO A 14 32.72 15.62 13.65
N TYR A 15 32.21 15.13 12.52
CA TYR A 15 32.70 13.90 11.88
C TYR A 15 33.55 14.18 10.64
N LYS A 16 33.90 15.44 10.37
CA LYS A 16 34.55 15.90 9.14
C LYS A 16 35.74 15.03 8.70
N TYR A 17 36.64 14.70 9.63
CA TYR A 17 37.86 13.92 9.34
C TYR A 17 37.63 12.43 9.12
N ASN A 18 36.46 11.92 9.49
CA ASN A 18 36.11 10.51 9.37
C ASN A 18 35.39 10.20 8.06
N TYR A 19 34.95 11.21 7.31
CA TYR A 19 34.32 11.00 6.00
C TYR A 19 35.32 10.44 4.98
N LEU A 20 34.79 9.75 3.96
CA LEU A 20 35.52 9.33 2.78
C LEU A 20 36.18 10.53 2.11
N ASP A 21 37.47 10.42 1.87
CA ASP A 21 38.22 11.39 1.08
C ASP A 21 37.98 11.21 -0.42
N TYR A 22 36.73 11.46 -0.81
CA TYR A 22 36.23 11.17 -2.15
C TYR A 22 36.94 12.01 -3.22
N GLU A 23 37.36 13.22 -2.87
CA GLU A 23 37.97 14.15 -3.80
C GLU A 23 39.38 13.72 -4.16
N ASN A 24 40.23 13.48 -3.16
CA ASN A 24 41.61 13.05 -3.41
C ASN A 24 41.64 11.70 -4.14
N LEU A 25 40.84 10.73 -3.68
CA LEU A 25 40.76 9.41 -4.34
C LEU A 25 40.27 9.51 -5.79
N ARG A 26 39.35 10.42 -6.09
CA ARG A 26 38.82 10.58 -7.43
C ARG A 26 39.82 11.22 -8.39
N GLU A 27 40.62 12.17 -7.92
CA GLU A 27 41.60 12.86 -8.78
C GLU A 27 42.72 11.90 -9.23
N LYS A 28 43.06 10.88 -8.42
CA LYS A 28 44.10 9.87 -8.75
C LYS A 28 43.91 9.14 -10.08
N PHE A 29 42.66 8.92 -10.51
CA PHE A 29 42.36 8.19 -11.75
C PHE A 29 41.71 9.07 -12.84
N ARG A 30 41.80 10.40 -12.72
CA ARG A 30 41.09 11.33 -13.61
C ARG A 30 41.90 11.77 -14.84
N GLU A 31 43.21 11.94 -14.72
CA GLU A 31 43.99 12.73 -15.69
C GLU A 31 45.26 12.05 -16.25
N LYS A 32 45.55 10.79 -15.89
CA LYS A 32 46.75 10.06 -16.34
C LYS A 32 46.43 8.67 -16.92
N GLU A 33 47.32 8.13 -17.76
CA GLU A 33 47.32 6.70 -18.07
C GLU A 33 47.48 5.93 -16.75
N PHE A 34 46.41 5.24 -16.35
CA PHE A 34 46.34 4.59 -15.06
C PHE A 34 47.09 3.25 -15.11
N THR A 35 48.27 3.21 -14.50
CA THR A 35 49.19 2.07 -14.54
C THR A 35 48.86 1.04 -13.45
N SER A 36 49.55 -0.10 -13.46
CA SER A 36 49.45 -1.09 -12.37
C SER A 36 49.94 -0.55 -11.02
N SER A 37 50.97 0.32 -11.03
CA SER A 37 51.48 0.94 -9.80
C SER A 37 50.47 1.93 -9.21
N ASP A 38 49.74 2.65 -10.07
CA ASP A 38 48.68 3.57 -9.63
C ASP A 38 47.49 2.81 -9.04
N GLU A 39 47.17 1.62 -9.56
CA GLU A 39 46.13 0.74 -9.01
C GLU A 39 46.49 0.27 -7.60
N ASP A 40 47.72 -0.19 -7.38
CA ASP A 40 48.18 -0.62 -6.07
C ASP A 40 48.15 0.52 -5.04
N GLU A 41 48.56 1.72 -5.44
CA GLU A 41 48.48 2.92 -4.59
C GLU A 41 47.02 3.32 -4.30
N PHE A 42 46.16 3.28 -5.31
CA PHE A 42 44.73 3.58 -5.16
C PHE A 42 44.04 2.59 -4.21
N VAL A 43 44.30 1.30 -4.38
CA VAL A 43 43.77 0.23 -3.52
C VAL A 43 44.22 0.42 -2.07
N LYS A 44 45.49 0.75 -1.84
CA LYS A 44 46.03 1.02 -0.51
C LYS A 44 45.32 2.19 0.18
N ASP A 45 45.09 3.29 -0.55
CA ASP A 45 44.40 4.46 -0.02
C ASP A 45 42.90 4.24 0.18
N LEU A 46 42.27 3.48 -0.72
CA LEU A 46 40.88 3.08 -0.59
C LEU A 46 40.68 2.23 0.67
N ASP A 47 41.55 1.25 0.91
CA ASP A 47 41.53 0.41 2.10
C ASP A 47 41.77 1.20 3.37
N SER A 48 42.68 2.18 3.33
CA SER A 48 42.91 3.12 4.43
C SER A 48 41.64 3.92 4.77
N ASN A 49 40.96 4.45 3.75
CA ASN A 49 39.69 5.17 3.92
C ASN A 49 38.58 4.25 4.46
N ILE A 50 38.48 3.01 3.98
CA ILE A 50 37.52 2.01 4.47
C ILE A 50 37.79 1.72 5.95
N LYS A 51 39.06 1.47 6.34
CA LYS A 51 39.45 1.24 7.73
C LYS A 51 39.09 2.43 8.61
N ARG A 52 39.39 3.66 8.17
CA ARG A 52 39.06 4.89 8.90
C ARG A 52 37.56 5.05 9.11
N VAL A 53 36.77 4.97 8.03
CA VAL A 53 35.31 5.16 8.10
C VAL A 53 34.66 4.10 8.98
N PHE A 54 34.91 2.82 8.72
CA PHE A 54 34.25 1.73 9.47
C PHE A 54 34.78 1.61 10.90
N GLY A 55 36.07 1.89 11.14
CA GLY A 55 36.61 1.97 12.50
C GLY A 55 35.98 3.09 13.33
N PHE A 56 35.73 4.26 12.72
CA PHE A 56 34.94 5.31 13.37
C PHE A 56 33.51 4.86 13.66
N VAL A 57 32.86 4.13 12.75
CA VAL A 57 31.50 3.61 12.97
C VAL A 57 31.44 2.67 14.17
N GLU A 58 32.38 1.74 14.28
CA GLU A 58 32.48 0.80 15.40
C GLU A 58 32.75 1.51 16.74
N SER A 59 33.70 2.45 16.74
CA SER A 59 34.02 3.27 17.92
C SER A 59 32.81 4.08 18.37
N LYS A 60 32.12 4.74 17.43
CA LYS A 60 30.99 5.63 17.75
C LYS A 60 29.76 4.85 18.19
N HIS A 61 29.53 3.67 17.61
CA HIS A 61 28.51 2.74 18.09
C HIS A 61 28.75 2.36 19.56
N SER A 62 29.98 1.97 19.90
CA SER A 62 30.35 1.60 21.27
C SER A 62 30.16 2.75 22.26
N GLU A 63 30.53 3.97 21.86
CA GLU A 63 30.30 5.20 22.64
C GLU A 63 28.80 5.40 22.92
N PHE A 64 27.95 5.28 21.90
CA PHE A 64 26.50 5.42 22.06
C PHE A 64 25.93 4.34 22.99
N VAL A 65 26.37 3.09 22.87
CA VAL A 65 25.95 2.01 23.77
C VAL A 65 26.26 2.36 25.22
N GLN A 66 27.47 2.85 25.51
CA GLN A 66 27.87 3.23 26.87
C GLN A 66 27.09 4.46 27.37
N ARG A 67 26.92 5.49 26.54
CA ARG A 67 26.14 6.69 26.90
C ARG A 67 24.69 6.36 27.23
N LEU A 68 24.04 5.48 26.45
CA LEU A 68 22.67 5.01 26.74
C LEU A 68 22.60 4.24 28.04
N LYS A 69 23.56 3.35 28.32
CA LYS A 69 23.62 2.62 29.60
C LYS A 69 23.74 3.57 30.79
N THR A 70 24.54 4.62 30.66
CA THR A 70 24.70 5.64 31.71
C THR A 70 23.43 6.49 31.86
N LEU A 71 22.78 6.86 30.75
CA LEU A 71 21.53 7.63 30.77
C LEU A 71 20.38 6.85 31.40
N GLU A 72 20.32 5.53 31.22
CA GLU A 72 19.30 4.69 31.85
C GLU A 72 19.36 4.72 33.39
N LYS A 73 20.52 5.04 33.97
CA LYS A 73 20.73 5.15 35.43
C LYS A 73 20.48 6.56 35.99
N LYS A 74 20.30 7.58 35.14
CA LYS A 74 20.17 8.99 35.57
C LYS A 74 18.72 9.36 35.91
N SER A 75 18.56 10.47 36.64
CA SER A 75 17.25 11.08 36.93
C SER A 75 16.49 11.45 35.65
N HIS A 76 15.15 11.31 35.68
CA HIS A 76 14.26 11.47 34.53
C HIS A 76 14.39 12.82 33.80
N ARG A 77 14.58 13.93 34.54
CA ARG A 77 14.65 15.27 33.94
C ARG A 77 15.92 15.45 33.12
N GLU A 78 17.06 14.96 33.61
CA GLU A 78 18.32 14.98 32.86
C GLU A 78 18.32 14.02 31.68
N ALA A 79 17.73 12.83 31.87
CA ALA A 79 17.62 11.83 30.82
C ALA A 79 16.82 12.37 29.61
N LYS A 80 15.78 13.18 29.84
CA LYS A 80 14.95 13.77 28.79
C LYS A 80 15.69 14.73 27.85
N THR A 81 16.54 15.61 28.38
CA THR A 81 17.27 16.56 27.54
C THR A 81 18.38 15.84 26.79
N LYS A 82 19.15 15.00 27.51
CA LYS A 82 20.28 14.26 26.95
C LYS A 82 19.87 13.21 25.92
N ILE A 83 18.69 12.60 26.04
CA ILE A 83 18.20 11.64 25.04
C ILE A 83 17.84 12.32 23.73
N LYS A 84 17.33 13.56 23.76
CA LYS A 84 17.05 14.33 22.54
C LYS A 84 18.33 14.71 21.80
N GLU A 85 19.33 15.22 22.53
CA GLU A 85 20.65 15.53 21.98
C GLU A 85 21.28 14.28 21.36
N MET A 86 21.19 13.15 22.07
CA MET A 86 21.70 11.88 21.60
C MET A 86 20.95 11.36 20.37
N ALA A 87 19.62 11.48 20.32
CA ALA A 87 18.82 11.08 19.17
C ALA A 87 19.16 11.91 17.92
N GLU A 88 19.50 13.19 18.09
CA GLU A 88 19.97 14.05 16.99
C GLU A 88 21.37 13.65 16.51
N GLU A 89 22.27 13.34 17.44
CA GLU A 89 23.60 12.82 17.11
C GLU A 89 23.52 11.45 16.40
N MET A 90 22.61 10.57 16.84
CA MET A 90 22.33 9.28 16.20
C MET A 90 21.80 9.43 14.77
N ARG A 91 21.03 10.49 14.47
CA ARG A 91 20.59 10.80 13.10
C ARG A 91 21.77 11.21 12.23
N HIS A 92 22.64 12.11 12.70
CA HIS A 92 23.86 12.47 11.99
C HIS A 92 24.79 11.28 11.77
N PHE A 93 24.83 10.35 12.71
CA PHE A 93 25.57 9.10 12.58
C PHE A 93 24.99 8.17 11.51
N ALA A 94 23.67 8.00 11.45
CA ALA A 94 23.02 7.24 10.40
C ALA A 94 23.28 7.85 9.02
N GLU A 95 23.22 9.18 8.91
CA GLU A 95 23.50 9.90 7.68
C GLU A 95 24.97 9.81 7.27
N PHE A 96 25.90 9.86 8.23
CA PHE A 96 27.32 9.61 8.00
C PHE A 96 27.55 8.23 7.37
N ILE A 97 26.96 7.16 7.92
CA ILE A 97 27.07 5.81 7.37
C ILE A 97 26.52 5.78 5.93
N ARG A 98 25.33 6.35 5.72
CA ARG A 98 24.67 6.38 4.41
C ARG A 98 25.51 7.09 3.35
N ILE A 99 25.98 8.30 3.64
CA ILE A 99 26.77 9.12 2.71
C ILE A 99 28.07 8.41 2.32
N ASN A 100 28.78 7.84 3.30
CA ASN A 100 30.04 7.15 3.03
C ASN A 100 29.86 5.87 2.21
N VAL A 101 28.84 5.05 2.52
CA VAL A 101 28.53 3.84 1.73
C VAL A 101 28.18 4.21 0.28
N ILE A 102 27.38 5.26 0.07
CA ILE A 102 27.09 5.78 -1.26
C ILE A 102 28.37 6.27 -1.95
N GLY A 103 29.22 6.98 -1.21
CA GLY A 103 30.49 7.51 -1.68
C GLY A 103 31.42 6.41 -2.20
N PHE A 104 31.65 5.35 -1.43
CA PHE A 104 32.46 4.20 -1.85
C PHE A 104 31.89 3.56 -3.11
N LYS A 105 30.57 3.32 -3.15
CA LYS A 105 29.90 2.73 -4.32
C LYS A 105 30.03 3.60 -5.57
N LYS A 106 29.91 4.92 -5.44
CA LYS A 106 30.08 5.87 -6.56
C LYS A 106 31.53 5.95 -7.00
N LEU A 107 32.47 5.96 -6.07
CA LEU A 107 33.91 5.99 -6.34
C LEU A 107 34.31 4.73 -7.13
N LEU A 108 33.97 3.54 -6.63
CA LEU A 108 34.23 2.26 -7.29
C LEU A 108 33.60 2.17 -8.69
N LYS A 109 32.33 2.56 -8.84
CA LYS A 109 31.68 2.60 -10.16
C LYS A 109 32.39 3.54 -11.13
N ARG A 110 32.92 4.66 -10.63
CA ARG A 110 33.60 5.64 -11.45
C ARG A 110 34.99 5.16 -11.83
N HIS A 111 35.72 4.56 -10.89
CA HIS A 111 37.00 3.90 -11.11
C HIS A 111 36.87 2.85 -12.22
N ASP A 112 35.99 1.85 -12.05
CA ASP A 112 35.77 0.78 -13.03
C ASP A 112 35.32 1.28 -14.42
N LYS A 113 34.80 2.51 -14.52
CA LYS A 113 34.44 3.15 -15.79
C LYS A 113 35.63 3.82 -16.49
N HIS A 114 36.59 4.36 -15.72
CA HIS A 114 37.72 5.12 -16.25
C HIS A 114 39.01 4.28 -16.35
N THR A 115 39.08 3.15 -15.63
CA THR A 115 40.25 2.27 -15.60
C THR A 115 39.93 0.91 -16.23
N LYS A 116 40.98 0.16 -16.60
CA LYS A 116 40.86 -1.21 -17.13
C LYS A 116 40.56 -2.23 -16.03
N TYR A 117 40.86 -1.89 -14.77
CA TYR A 117 40.67 -2.73 -13.60
C TYR A 117 39.22 -2.68 -13.09
N LYS A 118 38.74 -3.78 -12.51
CA LYS A 118 37.37 -3.92 -12.01
C LYS A 118 37.38 -4.23 -10.52
N LEU A 119 37.26 -3.20 -9.69
CA LEU A 119 37.29 -3.32 -8.23
C LEU A 119 35.90 -3.52 -7.63
N LEU A 120 34.84 -3.06 -8.29
CA LEU A 120 33.48 -3.17 -7.75
C LEU A 120 33.06 -4.61 -7.42
N PRO A 121 33.34 -5.65 -8.23
CA PRO A 121 32.98 -7.02 -7.91
C PRO A 121 33.60 -7.53 -6.61
N SER A 122 34.87 -7.19 -6.34
CA SER A 122 35.63 -7.62 -5.16
C SER A 122 35.26 -6.83 -3.90
N TYR A 123 35.11 -5.51 -4.02
CA TYR A 123 34.83 -4.62 -2.87
C TYR A 123 33.37 -4.65 -2.42
N LYS A 124 32.43 -4.91 -3.33
CA LYS A 124 30.99 -4.93 -3.00
C LYS A 124 30.61 -5.96 -1.93
N PRO A 125 31.04 -7.24 -1.97
CA PRO A 125 30.78 -8.18 -0.89
C PRO A 125 31.49 -7.77 0.41
N MET A 126 32.72 -7.25 0.34
CA MET A 126 33.45 -6.76 1.52
C MET A 126 32.71 -5.60 2.22
N LEU A 127 32.30 -4.58 1.47
CA LEU A 127 31.52 -3.45 1.99
C LEU A 127 30.19 -3.92 2.60
N LYS A 128 29.50 -4.88 1.95
CA LYS A 128 28.30 -5.49 2.52
C LYS A 128 28.59 -6.24 3.82
N GLY A 129 29.71 -6.97 3.89
CA GLY A 129 30.16 -7.66 5.09
C GLY A 129 30.42 -6.69 6.24
N LYS A 130 31.14 -5.58 5.98
CA LYS A 130 31.38 -4.52 6.97
C LYS A 130 30.10 -3.81 7.41
N ILE A 131 29.15 -3.58 6.50
CA ILE A 131 27.84 -3.02 6.88
C ILE A 131 27.06 -3.99 7.76
N ARG A 132 27.13 -5.30 7.48
CA ARG A 132 26.52 -6.34 8.31
C ARG A 132 27.22 -6.50 9.65
N SER A 133 28.54 -6.33 9.73
CA SER A 133 29.25 -6.38 11.00
C SER A 133 28.91 -5.21 11.93
N ILE A 134 28.38 -4.11 11.38
CA ILE A 134 27.68 -3.06 12.15
C ILE A 134 26.27 -3.57 12.53
N GLU A 135 26.19 -4.78 13.06
CA GLU A 135 24.99 -5.36 13.65
C GLU A 135 24.85 -4.83 15.07
N GLY A 136 23.70 -4.22 15.38
CA GLY A 136 23.47 -3.52 16.66
C GLY A 136 23.08 -2.04 16.54
N LEU A 137 22.92 -1.49 15.33
CA LEU A 137 22.30 -0.17 15.17
C LEU A 137 20.85 -0.18 15.67
N ASP A 138 20.11 -1.25 15.40
CA ASP A 138 18.76 -1.45 15.93
C ASP A 138 18.74 -1.51 17.47
N GLU A 139 19.83 -2.00 18.10
CA GLU A 139 19.98 -1.99 19.57
C GLU A 139 20.07 -0.57 20.13
N LEU A 140 20.77 0.34 19.44
CA LEU A 140 20.83 1.75 19.83
C LEU A 140 19.44 2.39 19.75
N ILE A 141 18.74 2.16 18.63
CA ILE A 141 17.38 2.67 18.39
C ILE A 141 16.43 2.19 19.49
N TYR A 142 16.53 0.91 19.86
CA TYR A 142 15.72 0.33 20.91
C TYR A 142 16.03 0.94 22.29
N LYS A 143 17.31 0.95 22.70
CA LYS A 143 17.71 1.51 24.00
C LYS A 143 17.30 2.97 24.12
N ALA A 144 17.44 3.75 23.04
CA ALA A 144 16.98 5.12 23.01
C ALA A 144 15.45 5.23 23.16
N SER A 145 14.70 4.39 22.44
CA SER A 145 13.23 4.31 22.55
C SER A 145 12.78 3.95 23.98
N LYS A 146 13.44 2.99 24.62
CA LYS A 146 13.16 2.55 26.00
C LYS A 146 13.33 3.71 27.01
N ILE A 147 14.43 4.46 26.89
CA ILE A 147 14.68 5.63 27.75
C ILE A 147 13.64 6.73 27.47
N SER A 148 13.34 6.99 26.19
CA SER A 148 12.33 7.97 25.79
C SER A 148 10.94 7.63 26.35
N LEU A 149 10.56 6.35 26.36
CA LEU A 149 9.30 5.86 26.93
C LEU A 149 9.22 6.04 28.44
N LYS A 150 10.26 5.63 29.19
CA LYS A 150 10.36 5.85 30.65
C LYS A 150 10.16 7.33 31.03
N VAL A 151 10.60 8.24 30.16
CA VAL A 151 10.45 9.70 30.35
C VAL A 151 9.04 10.19 30.00
N SER A 152 8.30 9.47 29.14
CA SER A 152 7.00 9.89 28.61
C SER A 152 5.78 9.31 29.36
N GLU A 153 5.90 8.14 30.01
CA GLU A 153 4.79 7.45 30.72
C GLU A 153 4.15 8.27 31.86
N MET A 154 4.78 9.34 32.36
CA MET A 154 4.21 10.16 33.45
C MET A 154 3.21 11.23 33.01
N LYS A 155 3.01 11.47 31.71
CA LYS A 155 1.91 12.36 31.26
C LYS A 155 0.65 11.52 31.00
N LYS A 156 -0.13 11.26 32.05
CA LYS A 156 -1.57 11.03 31.88
C LYS A 156 -2.16 12.35 31.40
N ARG A 157 -2.42 12.46 30.10
CA ARG A 157 -3.49 13.34 29.62
C ARG A 157 -4.69 12.43 29.45
N GLU A 158 -5.74 12.69 30.23
CA GLU A 158 -7.07 12.21 29.87
C GLU A 158 -7.39 12.83 28.52
N VAL A 159 -7.38 12.01 27.47
CA VAL A 159 -7.88 12.43 26.17
C VAL A 159 -9.37 12.15 26.22
N GLU A 160 -10.17 13.22 26.35
CA GLU A 160 -11.62 13.18 26.15
C GLU A 160 -11.91 12.52 24.79
N SER A 161 -12.48 11.32 24.83
CA SER A 161 -12.62 10.43 23.69
C SER A 161 -13.82 10.74 22.79
N ASN A 162 -14.36 11.96 22.83
CA ASN A 162 -15.65 12.30 22.22
C ASN A 162 -15.60 13.38 21.14
N SER A 163 -14.42 13.79 20.68
CA SER A 163 -14.32 14.67 19.51
C SER A 163 -14.17 13.85 18.22
N THR A 164 -14.92 14.21 17.18
CA THR A 164 -14.80 13.63 15.84
C THR A 164 -13.48 14.07 15.21
N PHE A 165 -12.63 13.12 14.84
CA PHE A 165 -11.33 13.38 14.21
C PHE A 165 -11.20 12.66 12.86
N ILE A 166 -10.44 13.26 11.95
CA ILE A 166 -10.22 12.71 10.62
C ILE A 166 -9.02 11.76 10.67
N ARG A 167 -9.23 10.50 10.30
CA ARG A 167 -8.17 9.48 10.18
C ARG A 167 -7.64 9.42 8.76
N ARG A 168 -6.33 9.64 8.58
CA ARG A 168 -5.63 9.45 7.30
C ARG A 168 -4.65 8.28 7.40
N THR A 169 -4.49 7.56 6.30
CA THR A 169 -3.51 6.46 6.21
C THR A 169 -2.86 6.47 4.83
N ASP A 170 -1.57 6.75 4.82
CA ASP A 170 -0.73 6.79 3.63
C ASP A 170 0.35 5.71 3.69
N LYS A 171 0.75 5.23 2.50
CA LYS A 171 1.72 4.13 2.36
C LYS A 171 2.83 4.56 1.43
N TYR A 172 4.05 4.20 1.80
CA TYR A 172 5.26 4.55 1.09
C TYR A 172 6.15 3.32 0.92
N TRP A 173 6.86 3.25 -0.19
CA TRP A 173 7.96 2.31 -0.36
C TRP A 173 9.25 2.92 0.18
N VAL A 174 10.04 2.08 0.85
CA VAL A 174 11.35 2.44 1.38
C VAL A 174 12.38 1.48 0.80
N HIS A 175 13.39 2.01 0.12
CA HIS A 175 14.47 1.19 -0.42
C HIS A 175 15.28 0.57 0.74
N LYS A 176 15.79 -0.66 0.56
CA LYS A 176 16.54 -1.39 1.61
C LYS A 176 17.73 -0.62 2.19
N GLU A 177 18.41 0.17 1.36
CA GLU A 177 19.53 1.04 1.78
C GLU A 177 19.08 2.23 2.67
N ASN A 178 17.79 2.59 2.66
CA ASN A 178 17.24 3.72 3.44
C ASN A 178 16.57 3.30 4.76
N LEU A 179 16.47 1.99 5.03
CA LEU A 179 15.76 1.47 6.22
C LEU A 179 16.31 2.03 7.52
N VAL A 180 17.62 1.99 7.71
CA VAL A 180 18.29 2.44 8.92
C VAL A 180 18.08 3.96 9.12
N PRO A 181 18.38 4.83 8.14
CA PRO A 181 18.06 6.26 8.22
C PRO A 181 16.60 6.57 8.58
N VAL A 182 15.65 5.86 7.96
CA VAL A 182 14.22 6.03 8.24
C VAL A 182 13.88 5.65 9.68
N LYS A 183 14.37 4.51 10.19
CA LYS A 183 14.15 4.11 11.58
C LYS A 183 14.71 5.17 12.55
N PHE A 184 15.95 5.61 12.34
CA PHE A 184 16.55 6.65 13.18
C PHE A 184 15.72 7.94 13.19
N TYR A 185 15.33 8.44 12.01
CA TYR A 185 14.51 9.64 11.88
C TYR A 185 13.18 9.52 12.65
N ILE A 186 12.45 8.41 12.48
CA ILE A 186 11.18 8.18 13.18
C ILE A 186 11.40 8.13 14.70
N THR A 187 12.47 7.48 15.17
CA THR A 187 12.72 7.32 16.62
C THR A 187 13.07 8.59 17.37
N GLN A 188 13.38 9.68 16.67
CA GLN A 188 13.49 11.00 17.30
C GLN A 188 12.14 11.53 17.80
N HIS A 189 11.05 11.06 17.19
CA HIS A 189 9.70 11.56 17.43
C HIS A 189 8.80 10.50 18.09
N LEU A 190 8.92 9.23 17.68
CA LEU A 190 8.08 8.13 18.12
C LEU A 190 8.93 6.95 18.58
N PRO A 191 8.76 6.47 19.83
CA PRO A 191 9.45 5.29 20.29
C PRO A 191 8.90 4.02 19.63
N ILE A 192 9.73 2.98 19.57
CA ILE A 192 9.29 1.63 19.17
C ILE A 192 8.27 1.11 20.18
N TYR A 193 7.14 0.61 19.67
CA TYR A 193 6.10 -0.05 20.43
C TYR A 193 6.34 -1.56 20.47
N VAL A 194 6.45 -2.12 21.68
CA VAL A 194 6.66 -3.56 21.92
C VAL A 194 5.36 -4.17 22.43
N PHE A 195 4.92 -5.27 21.79
CA PHE A 195 3.76 -6.02 22.23
C PHE A 195 4.18 -7.06 23.28
N THR A 196 3.75 -6.91 24.53
CA THR A 196 3.87 -7.92 25.58
C THR A 196 2.84 -9.02 25.41
N LYS A 197 3.25 -10.29 25.46
CA LYS A 197 2.33 -11.45 25.49
C LYS A 197 1.67 -11.64 26.87
N ASN A 198 2.30 -11.21 27.97
CA ASN A 198 1.79 -11.39 29.33
C ASN A 198 1.37 -10.07 29.97
N ASN A 199 0.13 -10.04 30.50
CA ASN A 199 -0.44 -8.98 31.33
C ASN A 199 -0.11 -9.19 32.82
N ASP A 200 1.13 -9.50 33.18
CA ASP A 200 1.53 -9.78 34.58
C ASP A 200 1.66 -8.50 35.43
N GLY A 201 0.94 -7.42 35.10
CA GLY A 201 1.06 -6.11 35.76
C GLY A 201 2.41 -5.42 35.62
N LYS A 202 3.39 -6.06 34.96
CA LYS A 202 4.67 -5.44 34.58
C LYS A 202 4.43 -4.57 33.35
N SER A 203 5.04 -3.38 33.34
CA SER A 203 4.96 -2.45 32.20
C SER A 203 5.19 -3.21 30.88
N PRO A 204 4.45 -2.89 29.78
CA PRO A 204 4.58 -3.56 28.47
C PRO A 204 5.99 -3.54 27.87
N TYR A 205 6.94 -2.88 28.54
CA TYR A 205 8.32 -2.69 28.14
C TYR A 205 9.33 -3.52 28.96
N SER A 206 8.88 -4.34 29.91
CA SER A 206 9.72 -5.13 30.83
C SER A 206 10.27 -6.44 30.23
N SER A 207 9.65 -6.94 29.15
CA SER A 207 9.97 -8.25 28.51
C SER A 207 10.67 -8.09 27.16
N TRP A 208 11.45 -7.03 26.97
CA TRP A 208 12.19 -6.85 25.73
C TRP A 208 13.27 -7.91 25.54
N ASP A 209 13.30 -8.51 24.35
CA ASP A 209 14.40 -9.34 23.88
C ASP A 209 14.76 -8.97 22.43
N LYS A 210 16.05 -9.09 22.08
CA LYS A 210 16.60 -8.88 20.74
C LYS A 210 15.89 -9.76 19.71
N SER A 211 15.38 -10.93 20.11
CA SER A 211 14.67 -11.90 19.27
C SER A 211 13.19 -11.56 18.99
N SER A 212 12.53 -10.74 19.83
CA SER A 212 11.05 -10.62 19.87
C SER A 212 10.48 -9.32 19.24
N HIS A 213 11.34 -8.39 18.82
CA HIS A 213 10.90 -7.04 18.42
C HIS A 213 10.31 -6.95 17.00
N ASP A 214 10.83 -7.72 16.05
CA ASP A 214 10.26 -7.83 14.72
C ASP A 214 9.21 -8.93 14.73
N SER A 215 7.99 -8.55 15.13
CA SER A 215 6.87 -9.48 15.09
C SER A 215 6.70 -9.98 13.65
N CYS A 216 6.88 -11.29 13.48
CA CYS A 216 6.57 -11.96 12.23
C CYS A 216 5.05 -11.95 12.07
N ILE A 217 4.58 -11.36 10.98
CA ILE A 217 3.16 -11.28 10.67
C ILE A 217 2.93 -12.00 9.37
N SER A 218 2.14 -13.06 9.46
CA SER A 218 1.64 -13.79 8.32
C SER A 218 0.14 -13.57 8.18
N SER A 219 -0.35 -13.52 6.95
CA SER A 219 -1.78 -13.42 6.67
C SER A 219 -2.10 -14.20 5.42
N VAL A 220 -2.98 -15.18 5.54
CA VAL A 220 -3.49 -15.98 4.43
C VAL A 220 -4.78 -15.34 3.93
N TYR A 221 -4.79 -14.90 2.68
CA TYR A 221 -5.92 -14.29 2.01
C TYR A 221 -6.73 -15.33 1.24
N PHE A 222 -8.04 -15.09 1.21
CA PHE A 222 -9.00 -15.97 0.56
C PHE A 222 -9.51 -15.33 -0.73
N ASP A 223 -9.75 -16.16 -1.74
CA ASP A 223 -10.37 -15.77 -3.02
C ASP A 223 -10.94 -17.01 -3.73
N ASN A 224 -11.66 -16.84 -4.83
CA ASN A 224 -12.25 -17.93 -5.60
C ASN A 224 -11.57 -18.15 -6.96
N VAL A 225 -12.08 -19.09 -7.75
CA VAL A 225 -11.58 -19.46 -9.09
C VAL A 225 -11.44 -18.24 -10.01
N THR A 226 -12.40 -17.33 -9.95
CA THR A 226 -12.48 -16.16 -10.81
C THR A 226 -11.76 -14.93 -10.23
N PHE A 227 -11.21 -15.04 -9.02
CA PHE A 227 -10.55 -13.94 -8.31
C PHE A 227 -11.48 -12.72 -8.15
N ASP A 228 -12.71 -12.97 -7.74
CA ASP A 228 -13.73 -11.94 -7.58
C ASP A 228 -13.35 -10.93 -6.50
N LEU A 229 -12.88 -11.39 -5.33
CA LEU A 229 -12.46 -10.50 -4.25
C LEU A 229 -11.28 -9.64 -4.70
N TYR A 230 -10.35 -10.20 -5.46
CA TYR A 230 -9.25 -9.46 -6.03
C TYR A 230 -9.76 -8.35 -6.97
N SER A 231 -10.63 -8.70 -7.90
CA SER A 231 -11.15 -7.80 -8.94
C SER A 231 -11.98 -6.67 -8.34
N GLU A 232 -12.87 -6.99 -7.39
CA GLU A 232 -13.68 -6.03 -6.63
C GLU A 232 -12.79 -5.05 -5.86
N ARG A 233 -11.74 -5.56 -5.19
CA ARG A 233 -10.81 -4.75 -4.40
C ARG A 233 -9.88 -3.89 -5.26
N LEU A 234 -9.52 -4.38 -6.45
CA LEU A 234 -8.71 -3.66 -7.43
C LEU A 234 -9.48 -2.45 -7.99
N LYS A 235 -10.74 -2.67 -8.37
CA LYS A 235 -11.67 -1.62 -8.85
C LYS A 235 -12.20 -0.74 -7.71
N LYS A 236 -12.08 -1.19 -6.46
CA LYS A 236 -12.64 -0.57 -5.25
C LYS A 236 -14.17 -0.44 -5.33
N LEU A 237 -14.84 -1.52 -5.69
CA LEU A 237 -16.31 -1.54 -5.68
C LEU A 237 -16.83 -1.30 -4.26
N HIS A 238 -18.00 -0.68 -4.18
CA HIS A 238 -18.69 -0.47 -2.91
C HIS A 238 -18.96 -1.84 -2.25
N HIS A 239 -18.74 -1.93 -0.94
CA HIS A 239 -18.78 -3.16 -0.15
C HIS A 239 -17.77 -4.25 -0.51
N SER A 240 -16.79 -3.98 -1.39
CA SER A 240 -15.75 -4.97 -1.73
C SER A 240 -14.99 -5.46 -0.49
N GLU A 241 -14.93 -6.78 -0.34
CA GLU A 241 -14.38 -7.44 0.85
C GLU A 241 -12.95 -7.93 0.64
N ALA A 242 -12.20 -8.05 1.72
CA ALA A 242 -10.95 -8.80 1.75
C ALA A 242 -10.90 -9.60 3.05
N ILE A 243 -10.97 -10.93 2.90
CA ILE A 243 -10.99 -11.89 4.00
C ILE A 243 -9.60 -12.51 4.15
N ARG A 244 -9.13 -12.59 5.39
CA ARG A 244 -7.83 -13.18 5.70
C ARG A 244 -7.75 -13.75 7.10
N ILE A 245 -6.93 -14.79 7.27
CA ILE A 245 -6.57 -15.34 8.58
C ILE A 245 -5.13 -14.93 8.90
N ARG A 246 -4.91 -14.36 10.08
CA ARG A 246 -3.66 -13.72 10.48
C ARG A 246 -3.16 -14.22 11.83
N TRP A 247 -1.84 -14.36 11.97
CA TRP A 247 -1.18 -14.63 13.24
C TRP A 247 0.08 -13.76 13.43
N TYR A 248 0.54 -13.70 14.67
CA TYR A 248 1.59 -12.80 15.16
C TYR A 248 2.66 -13.57 15.96
N THR A 249 3.23 -14.61 15.38
CA THR A 249 4.23 -15.43 16.08
C THR A 249 5.23 -16.04 15.09
N SER A 250 6.44 -16.29 15.58
CA SER A 250 7.51 -17.03 14.89
C SER A 250 7.26 -18.53 14.87
N GLU A 251 6.59 -19.02 15.91
CA GLU A 251 6.23 -20.42 16.15
C GLU A 251 4.82 -20.72 15.64
N ASP A 252 4.34 -21.95 15.84
CA ASP A 252 2.96 -22.29 15.53
C ASP A 252 1.98 -21.54 16.46
N PRO A 253 0.98 -20.84 15.90
CA PRO A 253 0.02 -20.09 16.70
C PRO A 253 -1.00 -21.02 17.35
N GLU A 254 -1.24 -20.84 18.66
CA GLU A 254 -2.40 -21.45 19.31
C GLU A 254 -3.72 -20.76 18.90
N VAL A 255 -3.66 -19.43 18.74
CA VAL A 255 -4.80 -18.56 18.40
C VAL A 255 -4.45 -17.72 17.17
N VAL A 256 -5.40 -17.64 16.24
CA VAL A 256 -5.32 -16.83 15.03
C VAL A 256 -6.48 -15.83 14.97
N PHE A 257 -6.32 -14.81 14.13
CA PHE A 257 -7.32 -13.77 13.91
C PHE A 257 -7.94 -13.95 12.53
N VAL A 258 -9.24 -14.20 12.48
CA VAL A 258 -10.03 -14.11 11.24
C VAL A 258 -10.41 -12.65 11.06
N GLU A 259 -9.98 -12.03 9.96
CA GLU A 259 -10.18 -10.61 9.70
C GLU A 259 -10.91 -10.38 8.38
N ARG A 260 -11.86 -9.43 8.38
CA ARG A 260 -12.51 -8.92 7.18
C ARG A 260 -12.32 -7.41 7.06
N LYS A 261 -11.98 -6.96 5.87
CA LYS A 261 -11.95 -5.54 5.49
C LYS A 261 -13.01 -5.28 4.44
N ARG A 262 -14.00 -4.43 4.76
CA ARG A 262 -15.05 -4.01 3.84
C ARG A 262 -14.79 -2.58 3.37
N HIS A 263 -14.79 -2.36 2.05
CA HIS A 263 -14.66 -1.01 1.50
C HIS A 263 -16.00 -0.29 1.56
N GLU A 264 -16.00 0.88 2.18
CA GLU A 264 -17.09 1.85 2.08
C GLU A 264 -16.61 3.08 1.32
N ASP A 265 -17.50 3.63 0.50
CA ASP A 265 -17.25 4.83 -0.26
C ASP A 265 -17.36 6.04 0.67
N GLY A 266 -16.32 6.85 0.76
CA GLY A 266 -16.24 7.91 1.78
C GLY A 266 -17.34 8.98 1.70
N TRP A 267 -18.08 9.07 0.59
CA TRP A 267 -19.22 9.97 0.46
C TRP A 267 -20.51 9.47 1.12
N THR A 268 -20.60 8.17 1.42
CA THR A 268 -21.74 7.58 2.15
C THR A 268 -21.79 8.01 3.62
N GLY A 269 -20.75 8.70 4.11
CA GLY A 269 -20.56 9.00 5.53
C GLY A 269 -20.00 7.82 6.32
N GLU A 270 -20.02 6.61 5.76
CA GLU A 270 -19.40 5.44 6.37
C GLU A 270 -17.91 5.34 6.02
N SER A 271 -17.10 5.04 7.03
CA SER A 271 -15.69 4.70 6.82
C SER A 271 -15.52 3.20 6.57
N SER A 272 -14.54 2.83 5.74
CA SER A 272 -14.23 1.42 5.49
C SER A 272 -13.90 0.70 6.81
N LYS A 273 -14.67 -0.34 7.15
CA LYS A 273 -14.59 -1.06 8.44
C LYS A 273 -13.59 -2.22 8.35
N LYS A 274 -12.78 -2.38 9.41
CA LYS A 274 -11.93 -3.57 9.62
C LYS A 274 -12.42 -4.27 10.89
N LEU A 275 -12.99 -5.45 10.72
CA LEU A 275 -13.50 -6.27 11.81
C LEU A 275 -12.69 -7.57 11.91
N ARG A 276 -12.63 -8.16 13.10
CA ARG A 276 -11.92 -9.42 13.34
C ARG A 276 -12.42 -10.12 14.58
N PHE A 277 -12.20 -11.43 14.64
CA PHE A 277 -12.39 -12.25 15.84
C PHE A 277 -11.24 -13.25 15.99
N MET A 278 -11.08 -13.80 17.20
CA MET A 278 -10.08 -14.80 17.54
C MET A 278 -10.65 -16.21 17.44
N ILE A 279 -9.88 -17.16 16.91
CA ILE A 279 -10.23 -18.58 16.84
C ILE A 279 -8.98 -19.42 17.14
N LYS A 280 -9.14 -20.59 17.75
CA LYS A 280 -8.02 -21.52 17.95
C LYS A 280 -7.60 -22.11 16.60
N GLU A 281 -6.31 -22.32 16.41
CA GLU A 281 -5.75 -22.78 15.13
C GLU A 281 -6.36 -24.12 14.67
N LYS A 282 -6.54 -25.04 15.60
CA LYS A 282 -7.16 -26.35 15.38
C LYS A 282 -8.60 -26.30 14.85
N ASP A 283 -9.34 -25.22 15.15
CA ASP A 283 -10.76 -25.08 14.81
C ASP A 283 -10.94 -24.32 13.48
N VAL A 284 -9.86 -23.74 12.92
CA VAL A 284 -9.89 -22.99 11.66
C VAL A 284 -10.37 -23.86 10.50
N LEU A 285 -9.85 -25.09 10.39
CA LEU A 285 -10.16 -25.97 9.27
C LEU A 285 -11.63 -26.38 9.26
N LYS A 286 -12.20 -26.63 10.44
CA LYS A 286 -13.63 -26.93 10.61
C LYS A 286 -14.49 -25.73 10.20
N TYR A 287 -14.15 -24.56 10.74
CA TYR A 287 -14.84 -23.31 10.46
C TYR A 287 -14.92 -22.98 8.96
N ILE A 288 -13.79 -23.03 8.24
CA ILE A 288 -13.77 -22.68 6.81
C ILE A 288 -14.47 -23.72 5.92
N ASN A 289 -14.69 -24.94 6.42
CA ASN A 289 -15.48 -25.98 5.76
C ASN A 289 -16.97 -25.93 6.13
N GLY A 290 -17.40 -24.95 6.93
CA GLY A 290 -18.82 -24.73 7.26
C GLY A 290 -19.30 -25.38 8.55
N GLU A 291 -18.42 -26.03 9.32
CA GLU A 291 -18.79 -26.53 10.65
C GLU A 291 -18.91 -25.37 11.65
N ASP A 292 -19.93 -25.41 12.51
CA ASP A 292 -20.09 -24.44 13.60
C ASP A 292 -19.17 -24.80 14.77
N VAL A 293 -18.29 -23.86 15.14
CA VAL A 293 -17.32 -23.95 16.24
C VAL A 293 -17.46 -22.75 17.19
N TRP A 294 -18.64 -22.12 17.20
CA TRP A 294 -18.88 -20.88 17.92
C TRP A 294 -18.64 -20.97 19.42
N GLU A 295 -18.99 -22.09 20.07
CA GLU A 295 -18.79 -22.23 21.52
C GLU A 295 -17.33 -22.01 21.95
N ASP A 296 -16.36 -22.43 21.11
CA ASP A 296 -14.93 -22.19 21.34
C ASP A 296 -14.52 -20.76 20.98
N VAL A 297 -15.14 -20.17 19.97
CA VAL A 297 -14.90 -18.79 19.53
C VAL A 297 -15.43 -17.78 20.56
N GLU A 298 -16.63 -17.98 21.07
CA GLU A 298 -17.29 -17.12 22.06
C GLU A 298 -16.45 -17.02 23.34
N LYS A 299 -15.90 -18.14 23.83
CA LYS A 299 -15.00 -18.16 25.00
C LYS A 299 -13.77 -17.27 24.82
N LEU A 300 -13.30 -17.06 23.58
CA LEU A 300 -12.16 -16.21 23.26
C LEU A 300 -12.55 -14.74 23.03
N ASN A 301 -13.80 -14.44 22.67
CA ASN A 301 -14.23 -13.12 22.22
C ASN A 301 -15.37 -12.58 23.11
N LYS A 302 -15.13 -11.46 23.80
CA LYS A 302 -16.04 -10.93 24.84
C LYS A 302 -17.22 -10.06 24.32
N ASN A 303 -17.45 -9.99 23.01
CA ASN A 303 -18.38 -9.02 22.41
C ASN A 303 -19.47 -9.73 21.59
N GLU A 304 -20.74 -9.34 21.79
CA GLU A 304 -21.90 -9.92 21.06
C GLU A 304 -21.85 -9.67 19.53
N ASP A 305 -21.33 -8.51 19.09
CA ASP A 305 -21.17 -8.16 17.66
C ASP A 305 -20.29 -9.15 16.86
N VAL A 306 -19.55 -10.02 17.55
CA VAL A 306 -18.67 -11.01 16.93
C VAL A 306 -19.46 -12.14 16.28
N ARG A 307 -20.67 -12.47 16.78
CA ARG A 307 -21.48 -13.56 16.20
C ARG A 307 -21.90 -13.25 14.77
N THR A 308 -22.42 -12.06 14.54
CA THR A 308 -22.81 -11.60 13.20
C THR A 308 -21.62 -11.63 12.24
N LEU A 309 -20.44 -11.15 12.69
CA LEU A 309 -19.23 -11.18 11.88
C LEU A 309 -18.77 -12.62 11.55
N TYR A 310 -18.87 -13.54 12.52
CA TYR A 310 -18.52 -14.94 12.37
C TYR A 310 -19.37 -15.62 11.29
N GLU A 311 -20.69 -15.43 11.36
CA GLU A 311 -21.65 -16.00 10.41
C GLU A 311 -21.49 -15.39 9.02
N GLU A 312 -21.31 -14.07 8.92
CA GLU A 312 -21.13 -13.38 7.64
C GLU A 312 -19.84 -13.83 6.93
N ILE A 313 -18.72 -13.98 7.66
CA ILE A 313 -17.47 -14.44 7.05
C ILE A 313 -17.59 -15.90 6.61
N GLN A 314 -18.19 -16.77 7.42
CA GLN A 314 -18.37 -18.18 7.05
C GLN A 314 -19.26 -18.31 5.82
N SER A 315 -20.39 -17.60 5.81
CA SER A 315 -21.31 -17.55 4.68
C SER A 315 -20.62 -17.02 3.41
N SER A 316 -19.78 -16.00 3.53
CA SER A 316 -19.00 -15.47 2.39
C SER A 316 -18.01 -16.50 1.85
N ILE A 317 -17.33 -17.26 2.74
CA ILE A 317 -16.41 -18.34 2.35
C ILE A 317 -17.15 -19.45 1.60
N ILE A 318 -18.27 -19.93 2.14
CA ILE A 318 -19.02 -21.06 1.56
C ILE A 318 -19.75 -20.63 0.28
N ASN A 319 -20.56 -19.57 0.32
CA ASN A 319 -21.41 -19.16 -0.80
C ASN A 319 -20.62 -18.72 -2.03
N ARG A 320 -19.41 -18.15 -1.82
CA ARG A 320 -18.55 -17.70 -2.92
C ARG A 320 -17.47 -18.72 -3.31
N GLY A 321 -17.40 -19.87 -2.63
CA GLY A 321 -16.38 -20.89 -2.86
C GLY A 321 -14.96 -20.38 -2.62
N LEU A 322 -14.72 -19.64 -1.54
CA LEU A 322 -13.42 -19.04 -1.26
C LEU A 322 -12.41 -20.08 -0.76
N ARG A 323 -11.18 -20.01 -1.28
CA ARG A 323 -10.04 -20.85 -0.94
C ARG A 323 -8.86 -19.99 -0.45
N PRO A 324 -7.95 -20.54 0.36
CA PRO A 324 -6.72 -19.85 0.75
C PRO A 324 -5.79 -19.68 -0.47
N VAL A 325 -5.63 -18.47 -1.02
CA VAL A 325 -4.89 -18.25 -2.28
C VAL A 325 -3.48 -17.69 -2.09
N VAL A 326 -3.29 -16.73 -1.19
CA VAL A 326 -1.99 -16.05 -1.05
C VAL A 326 -1.68 -15.73 0.41
N ARG A 327 -0.50 -16.13 0.86
CA ARG A 327 0.08 -15.68 2.13
C ARG A 327 0.91 -14.43 1.89
N THR A 328 0.68 -13.41 2.71
CA THR A 328 1.61 -12.29 2.86
C THR A 328 2.39 -12.46 4.15
N PHE A 329 3.71 -12.47 4.08
CA PHE A 329 4.62 -12.52 5.22
C PHE A 329 5.44 -11.23 5.28
N TYR A 330 5.66 -10.67 6.47
CA TYR A 330 6.59 -9.57 6.69
C TYR A 330 6.95 -9.44 8.17
N LYS A 331 8.06 -8.76 8.45
CA LYS A 331 8.45 -8.35 9.80
C LYS A 331 8.03 -6.92 10.03
N ARG A 332 7.35 -6.64 11.16
CA ARG A 332 6.82 -5.31 11.47
C ARG A 332 7.49 -4.70 12.69
N SER A 333 8.02 -3.50 12.50
CA SER A 333 8.35 -2.57 13.60
C SER A 333 7.25 -1.50 13.68
N ALA A 334 6.66 -1.29 14.87
CA ALA A 334 5.65 -0.27 15.10
C ALA A 334 6.23 0.87 15.95
N PHE A 335 5.86 2.11 15.63
CA PHE A 335 6.30 3.31 16.35
C PHE A 335 5.07 4.11 16.76
N GLN A 336 4.89 4.28 18.06
CA GLN A 336 3.73 4.96 18.62
C GLN A 336 4.02 5.43 20.04
N LEU A 337 3.46 6.58 20.41
CA LEU A 337 3.39 7.01 21.80
C LEU A 337 2.24 6.28 22.53
N PRO A 338 2.41 5.85 23.80
CA PRO A 338 1.38 5.07 24.49
C PRO A 338 0.05 5.83 24.69
N ASN A 339 0.15 7.14 24.97
CA ASN A 339 -0.99 7.98 25.31
C ASN A 339 -1.38 8.96 24.19
N ASP A 340 -0.81 8.79 23.00
CA ASP A 340 -1.05 9.69 21.87
C ASP A 340 -1.32 8.87 20.60
N SER A 341 -2.52 9.05 20.06
CA SER A 341 -3.00 8.37 18.86
C SER A 341 -2.96 9.27 17.62
N SER A 342 -2.46 10.50 17.75
CA SER A 342 -2.32 11.48 16.66
C SER A 342 -1.46 10.98 15.53
N VAL A 343 -0.36 10.27 15.83
CA VAL A 343 0.53 9.69 14.84
C VAL A 343 0.91 8.27 15.21
N ARG A 344 0.71 7.35 14.28
CA ARG A 344 1.19 5.97 14.38
C ARG A 344 1.91 5.60 13.10
N VAL A 345 3.13 5.11 13.23
CA VAL A 345 3.95 4.68 12.10
C VAL A 345 4.24 3.19 12.21
N SER A 346 4.20 2.47 11.09
CA SER A 346 4.67 1.09 11.03
C SER A 346 5.54 0.86 9.81
N LEU A 347 6.63 0.12 9.99
CA LEU A 347 7.56 -0.26 8.95
C LEU A 347 7.53 -1.78 8.76
N ASP A 348 7.12 -2.22 7.58
CA ASP A 348 7.07 -3.62 7.19
C ASP A 348 8.30 -3.94 6.33
N THR A 349 9.18 -4.82 6.82
CA THR A 349 10.38 -5.30 6.14
C THR A 349 10.25 -6.77 5.73
N ASP A 350 11.16 -7.26 4.90
CA ASP A 350 11.21 -8.66 4.46
C ASP A 350 9.90 -9.20 3.87
N LEU A 351 9.16 -8.32 3.17
CA LEU A 351 7.86 -8.63 2.62
C LEU A 351 7.96 -9.72 1.53
N CYS A 352 7.20 -10.80 1.74
CA CYS A 352 7.02 -11.87 0.77
C CYS A 352 5.53 -12.12 0.53
N MET A 353 5.21 -12.55 -0.68
CA MET A 353 3.92 -13.12 -1.05
C MET A 353 4.16 -14.54 -1.53
N ILE A 354 3.40 -15.49 -1.00
CA ILE A 354 3.60 -16.93 -1.22
C ILE A 354 2.27 -17.55 -1.61
N LYS A 355 2.28 -18.43 -2.61
CA LYS A 355 1.12 -19.21 -3.04
C LYS A 355 0.74 -20.23 -1.96
N GLU A 356 -0.54 -20.28 -1.58
CA GLU A 356 -1.04 -21.16 -0.49
C GLU A 356 -1.74 -22.43 -1.00
N CYS A 357 -2.24 -22.44 -2.22
CA CYS A 357 -2.84 -23.61 -2.86
C CYS A 357 -2.42 -23.72 -4.32
N SER A 358 -2.52 -24.94 -4.86
CA SER A 358 -2.27 -25.19 -6.29
C SER A 358 -3.42 -24.66 -7.16
N ASP A 359 -3.16 -24.40 -8.45
CA ASP A 359 -4.21 -23.95 -9.37
C ASP A 359 -5.35 -24.97 -9.50
N GLY A 360 -5.05 -26.26 -9.36
CA GLY A 360 -6.05 -27.34 -9.35
C GLY A 360 -6.95 -27.32 -8.11
N GLU A 361 -6.42 -27.01 -6.93
CA GLU A 361 -7.21 -26.89 -5.69
C GLU A 361 -8.12 -25.65 -5.70
N ILE A 362 -7.71 -24.59 -6.39
CA ILE A 362 -8.59 -23.45 -6.65
C ILE A 362 -9.71 -23.89 -7.60
N ALA A 363 -9.36 -24.57 -8.70
CA ALA A 363 -10.27 -24.96 -9.78
C ALA A 363 -11.36 -25.97 -9.37
N ASP A 364 -11.16 -26.75 -8.30
CA ASP A 364 -12.22 -27.53 -7.66
C ASP A 364 -12.75 -26.78 -6.43
N PRO A 365 -13.78 -25.94 -6.55
CA PRO A 365 -14.38 -25.25 -5.40
C PRO A 365 -15.29 -26.17 -4.56
N THR A 366 -15.65 -27.35 -5.07
CA THR A 366 -16.66 -28.23 -4.46
C THR A 366 -16.10 -29.19 -3.41
N GLY A 367 -14.81 -29.56 -3.52
CA GLY A 367 -14.15 -30.39 -2.50
C GLY A 367 -14.02 -29.69 -1.14
N PRO A 368 -13.83 -30.44 -0.03
CA PRO A 368 -13.49 -29.83 1.25
C PRO A 368 -12.06 -29.24 1.23
N ILE A 369 -11.86 -28.12 1.91
CA ILE A 369 -10.53 -27.54 2.14
C ILE A 369 -9.74 -28.50 3.05
N ARG A 370 -8.63 -29.04 2.56
CA ARG A 370 -7.78 -29.97 3.32
C ARG A 370 -6.80 -29.26 4.25
N LYS A 371 -6.32 -28.09 3.86
CA LYS A 371 -5.37 -27.26 4.63
C LYS A 371 -5.69 -25.79 4.42
N TRP A 372 -5.67 -25.02 5.50
CA TRP A 372 -5.90 -23.57 5.45
C TRP A 372 -4.60 -22.77 5.27
N ARG A 373 -3.44 -23.38 5.56
CA ARG A 373 -2.10 -22.83 5.35
C ARG A 373 -1.09 -23.95 5.04
N ARG A 374 -0.03 -23.61 4.32
CA ARG A 374 1.16 -24.46 4.12
C ARG A 374 2.01 -24.53 5.38
N SER A 375 2.57 -25.71 5.64
CA SER A 375 3.35 -26.04 6.85
C SER A 375 4.87 -25.96 6.64
N ASP A 376 5.34 -25.85 5.40
CA ASP A 376 6.75 -25.76 5.03
C ASP A 376 7.32 -24.33 5.11
N VAL A 377 6.49 -23.36 5.50
CA VAL A 377 6.85 -21.95 5.63
C VAL A 377 6.57 -21.48 7.05
N GLY A 378 7.63 -21.30 7.82
CA GLY A 378 7.62 -20.65 9.14
C GLY A 378 7.91 -19.15 9.03
N CYS A 379 8.92 -18.70 9.78
CA CYS A 379 9.34 -17.28 9.79
C CYS A 379 10.76 -17.04 9.24
N ASP A 380 11.35 -18.07 8.66
CA ASP A 380 12.72 -18.07 8.14
C ASP A 380 12.82 -17.42 6.77
N PHE A 381 12.74 -16.09 6.74
CA PHE A 381 13.07 -15.33 5.54
C PHE A 381 14.53 -15.64 5.11
N PRO A 382 14.80 -15.88 3.80
CA PRO A 382 13.97 -15.60 2.64
C PRO A 382 13.23 -16.81 2.05
N PHE A 383 12.94 -17.85 2.85
CA PHE A 383 12.21 -19.06 2.41
C PHE A 383 12.83 -19.70 1.16
N ARG A 384 14.11 -20.09 1.26
CA ARG A 384 14.88 -20.61 0.11
C ARG A 384 14.37 -21.96 -0.39
N ASN A 385 13.66 -22.69 0.46
CA ASN A 385 13.01 -23.96 0.17
C ASN A 385 11.77 -23.83 -0.72
N VAL A 386 11.16 -22.63 -0.84
CA VAL A 386 9.96 -22.43 -1.64
C VAL A 386 10.32 -22.24 -3.12
N PRO A 387 9.67 -22.97 -4.05
CA PRO A 387 9.87 -22.83 -5.49
C PRO A 387 9.71 -21.38 -5.98
N LYS A 388 10.53 -20.96 -6.95
CA LYS A 388 10.57 -19.56 -7.42
C LYS A 388 9.24 -19.06 -8.04
N ASN A 389 8.45 -19.96 -8.60
CA ASN A 389 7.12 -19.68 -9.18
C ASN A 389 6.02 -19.53 -8.11
N GLU A 390 6.26 -19.95 -6.87
CA GLU A 390 5.30 -19.87 -5.76
C GLU A 390 5.59 -18.72 -4.79
N ILE A 391 6.69 -17.98 -4.99
CA ILE A 391 7.11 -16.93 -4.06
C ILE A 391 7.57 -15.66 -4.78
N VAL A 392 7.04 -14.54 -4.30
CA VAL A 392 7.46 -13.19 -4.69
C VAL A 392 8.09 -12.53 -3.49
N ARG A 393 9.37 -12.15 -3.63
CA ARG A 393 10.11 -11.40 -2.61
C ARG A 393 10.05 -9.94 -2.99
N PHE A 394 9.33 -9.13 -2.22
CA PHE A 394 9.15 -7.72 -2.56
C PHE A 394 10.48 -6.97 -2.36
N PRO A 395 10.91 -6.12 -3.33
CA PRO A 395 12.23 -5.49 -3.28
C PRO A 395 12.36 -4.38 -2.24
N HIS A 396 11.25 -3.74 -1.86
CA HIS A 396 11.21 -2.58 -0.97
C HIS A 396 10.57 -2.95 0.38
N ALA A 397 10.72 -2.08 1.37
CA ALA A 397 9.92 -2.12 2.59
C ALA A 397 8.70 -1.20 2.45
N ILE A 398 7.70 -1.38 3.32
CA ILE A 398 6.48 -0.56 3.31
C ILE A 398 6.41 0.23 4.61
N LEU A 399 6.44 1.55 4.49
CA LEU A 399 6.14 2.47 5.56
C LEU A 399 4.65 2.85 5.49
N GLU A 400 3.91 2.63 6.57
CA GLU A 400 2.51 3.05 6.71
C GLU A 400 2.44 4.10 7.82
N ILE A 401 1.96 5.30 7.47
CA ILE A 401 1.79 6.42 8.40
C ILE A 401 0.29 6.65 8.58
N LYS A 402 -0.14 6.66 9.84
CA LYS A 402 -1.53 6.96 10.23
C LYS A 402 -1.53 8.23 11.05
N THR A 403 -2.29 9.22 10.59
CA THR A 403 -2.49 10.47 11.31
C THR A 403 -3.95 10.63 11.72
N GLN A 404 -4.15 11.27 12.86
CA GLN A 404 -5.45 11.70 13.37
C GLN A 404 -5.35 13.20 13.65
N SER A 405 -6.10 14.01 12.90
CA SER A 405 -6.12 15.46 13.06
C SER A 405 -7.53 16.01 12.85
N PHE A 406 -7.75 17.22 13.38
CA PHE A 406 -8.99 17.98 13.18
C PHE A 406 -8.95 18.78 11.87
N ASP A 407 -7.78 19.31 11.50
CA ASP A 407 -7.61 20.24 10.37
C ASP A 407 -6.95 19.62 9.12
N GLU A 408 -6.95 18.29 9.01
CA GLU A 408 -6.27 17.53 7.94
C GLU A 408 -4.75 17.75 7.78
N THR A 409 -4.14 18.56 8.65
CA THR A 409 -2.70 18.85 8.61
C THR A 409 -1.86 17.72 9.18
N ASN A 410 -0.67 17.53 8.62
CA ASN A 410 0.33 16.60 9.14
C ASN A 410 1.36 17.37 10.00
N PRO A 411 1.95 16.74 11.02
CA PRO A 411 3.07 17.33 11.73
C PRO A 411 4.24 17.63 10.77
N LYS A 412 4.95 18.76 10.96
CA LYS A 412 6.05 19.20 10.08
C LYS A 412 7.09 18.11 9.81
N TRP A 413 7.49 17.34 10.82
CA TRP A 413 8.46 16.25 10.67
C TRP A 413 7.95 15.09 9.80
N ILE A 414 6.63 14.86 9.76
CA ILE A 414 6.01 13.89 8.83
C ILE A 414 6.06 14.44 7.40
N GLU A 415 5.77 15.73 7.21
CA GLU A 415 5.86 16.38 5.89
C GLU A 415 7.29 16.35 5.35
N GLU A 416 8.29 16.64 6.19
CA GLU A 416 9.71 16.53 5.86
C GLU A 416 10.11 15.09 5.47
N LEU A 417 9.61 14.08 6.18
CA LEU A 417 9.86 12.68 5.84
C LEU A 417 9.25 12.28 4.50
N ILE A 418 8.01 12.69 4.25
CA ILE A 418 7.23 12.34 3.05
C ILE A 418 7.80 13.04 1.80
N ASN A 419 8.17 14.31 1.94
CA ASN A 419 8.79 15.09 0.86
C ASN A 419 10.29 14.81 0.72
N GLY A 420 10.88 14.11 1.69
CA GLY A 420 12.29 13.75 1.71
C GLY A 420 12.68 12.66 0.69
N PRO A 421 13.99 12.39 0.55
CA PRO A 421 14.51 11.42 -0.42
C PRO A 421 14.39 9.96 0.03
N LEU A 422 13.96 9.73 1.28
CA LEU A 422 14.02 8.40 1.90
C LEU A 422 12.87 7.47 1.48
N VAL A 423 11.75 8.05 1.07
CA VAL A 423 10.49 7.33 0.83
C VAL A 423 9.92 7.70 -0.55
N GLU A 424 9.19 6.76 -1.16
CA GLU A 424 8.40 7.00 -2.37
C GLU A 424 6.93 6.71 -2.10
N HIS A 425 6.05 7.65 -2.43
CA HIS A 425 4.63 7.52 -2.13
C HIS A 425 3.95 6.53 -3.06
N VAL A 426 3.16 5.60 -2.49
CA VAL A 426 2.38 4.64 -3.27
C VAL A 426 0.95 4.59 -2.73
N HIS A 427 0.06 5.29 -3.42
CA HIS A 427 -1.33 5.43 -3.03
C HIS A 427 -2.04 4.06 -2.97
N LYS A 428 -2.60 3.75 -1.80
CA LYS A 428 -3.49 2.58 -1.59
C LYS A 428 -2.86 1.22 -1.94
N PHE A 429 -1.53 1.09 -1.87
CA PHE A 429 -0.83 -0.18 -2.07
C PHE A 429 -1.46 -1.33 -1.26
N SER A 430 -1.62 -2.50 -1.89
CA SER A 430 -2.15 -3.71 -1.26
C SER A 430 -1.20 -4.89 -1.45
N LYS A 431 -0.78 -5.50 -0.33
CA LYS A 431 0.04 -6.72 -0.33
C LYS A 431 -0.66 -7.89 -1.03
N TYR A 432 -1.96 -8.01 -0.81
CA TYR A 432 -2.83 -9.03 -1.42
C TYR A 432 -2.93 -8.84 -2.94
N LEU A 433 -3.30 -7.64 -3.40
CA LEU A 433 -3.42 -7.38 -4.84
C LEU A 433 -2.07 -7.56 -5.56
N HIS A 434 -0.97 -7.14 -4.94
CA HIS A 434 0.36 -7.37 -5.52
C HIS A 434 0.70 -8.87 -5.58
N GLY A 435 0.43 -9.62 -4.50
CA GLY A 435 0.66 -11.06 -4.47
C GLY A 435 -0.11 -11.81 -5.54
N CYS A 436 -1.42 -11.56 -5.65
CA CYS A 436 -2.24 -12.23 -6.65
C CYS A 436 -1.79 -11.90 -8.08
N ALA A 437 -1.59 -10.62 -8.40
CA ALA A 437 -1.22 -10.17 -9.74
C ALA A 437 0.07 -10.79 -10.28
N VAL A 438 1.01 -11.14 -9.40
CA VAL A 438 2.32 -11.71 -9.77
C VAL A 438 2.33 -13.23 -9.70
N LEU A 439 1.71 -13.84 -8.69
CA LEU A 439 1.73 -15.30 -8.49
C LEU A 439 0.75 -16.06 -9.39
N TYR A 440 -0.27 -15.38 -9.93
CA TYR A 440 -1.30 -15.98 -10.77
C TYR A 440 -1.28 -15.34 -12.18
N PRO A 441 -0.57 -15.97 -13.14
CA PRO A 441 -0.34 -15.37 -14.47
C PRO A 441 -1.62 -15.08 -15.25
N PHE A 442 -2.68 -15.88 -15.07
CA PHE A 442 -3.97 -15.70 -15.75
C PHE A 442 -4.70 -14.41 -15.38
N ILE A 443 -4.32 -13.74 -14.28
CA ILE A 443 -4.86 -12.42 -13.93
C ILE A 443 -4.35 -11.38 -14.93
N GLN A 444 -5.28 -10.82 -15.71
CA GLN A 444 -5.00 -9.81 -16.75
C GLN A 444 -5.02 -8.39 -16.22
N ASP A 445 -5.90 -8.08 -15.26
CA ASP A 445 -6.02 -6.74 -14.70
C ASP A 445 -5.04 -6.59 -13.53
N ILE A 446 -4.05 -5.72 -13.66
CA ILE A 446 -2.97 -5.52 -12.68
C ILE A 446 -3.03 -4.14 -12.03
N PRO A 447 -2.53 -3.98 -10.79
CA PRO A 447 -2.50 -2.67 -10.15
C PRO A 447 -1.47 -1.74 -10.77
N TYR A 448 -1.77 -0.44 -10.79
CA TYR A 448 -0.93 0.62 -11.39
C TYR A 448 0.51 0.70 -10.88
N TRP A 449 0.77 0.26 -9.64
CA TRP A 449 2.12 0.29 -9.08
C TRP A 449 2.98 -0.87 -9.57
N LEU A 450 2.41 -1.92 -10.17
CA LEU A 450 3.16 -3.13 -10.51
C LEU A 450 4.33 -2.85 -11.47
N PRO A 451 4.16 -2.07 -12.56
CA PRO A 451 5.29 -1.68 -13.43
C PRO A 451 6.32 -0.79 -12.73
N GLN A 452 5.94 -0.07 -11.67
CA GLN A 452 6.84 0.82 -10.92
C GLN A 452 7.76 0.06 -9.96
N VAL A 453 7.48 -1.22 -9.67
CA VAL A 453 8.26 -2.02 -8.71
C VAL A 453 9.71 -2.21 -9.17
N THR A 454 9.93 -2.33 -10.49
CA THR A 454 11.26 -2.50 -11.11
C THR A 454 12.05 -1.20 -11.20
N VAL A 455 11.38 -0.05 -11.03
CA VAL A 455 12.01 1.27 -11.06
C VAL A 455 12.78 1.51 -9.75
N ASP A 456 13.98 2.07 -9.87
CA ASP A 456 14.76 2.46 -8.70
C ASP A 456 14.13 3.67 -8.02
N ILE A 457 13.52 3.46 -6.85
CA ILE A 457 12.86 4.50 -6.05
C ILE A 457 13.83 5.38 -5.25
N ARG A 458 15.14 5.11 -5.31
CA ARG A 458 16.12 5.96 -4.64
C ARG A 458 16.14 7.33 -5.32
N LYS A 459 15.58 8.31 -4.62
CA LYS A 459 15.75 9.73 -4.96
C LYS A 459 17.19 10.10 -4.65
N ASP A 460 18.03 10.07 -5.67
CA ASP A 460 19.36 10.63 -5.53
C ASP A 460 19.20 12.17 -5.48
N PRO A 461 19.60 12.87 -4.40
CA PRO A 461 19.64 14.33 -4.41
C PRO A 461 20.56 14.91 -5.50
N PHE A 462 21.21 14.06 -6.29
CA PHE A 462 22.07 14.38 -7.43
C PHE A 462 21.45 14.19 -8.81
N GLN A 463 20.41 13.36 -8.94
CA GLN A 463 19.69 13.26 -10.19
C GLN A 463 18.76 14.47 -10.30
N PRO A 464 18.69 15.16 -11.46
CA PRO A 464 17.58 16.09 -11.67
C PRO A 464 16.27 15.32 -11.44
N ASP A 465 15.25 15.99 -10.89
CA ASP A 465 13.90 15.45 -10.91
C ASP A 465 13.62 15.07 -12.37
N VAL A 466 13.68 13.76 -12.67
CA VAL A 466 13.19 13.27 -13.94
C VAL A 466 11.72 13.60 -13.92
N ASP A 467 11.25 14.39 -14.89
CA ASP A 467 9.84 14.74 -15.01
C ASP A 467 9.01 13.48 -14.80
N LYS A 468 8.40 13.36 -13.62
CA LYS A 468 7.50 12.26 -13.33
C LYS A 468 6.41 12.44 -14.35
N LYS A 469 6.25 11.47 -15.26
CA LYS A 469 5.11 11.46 -16.20
C LYS A 469 3.86 11.58 -15.34
N SER A 470 3.23 12.77 -15.31
CA SER A 470 1.92 12.89 -14.71
C SER A 470 1.01 12.10 -15.62
N PHE A 471 0.48 10.99 -15.13
CA PHE A 471 -0.64 10.35 -15.80
C PHE A 471 -1.81 11.31 -15.67
N LYS A 472 -2.04 12.13 -16.72
CA LYS A 472 -3.33 12.79 -16.90
C LYS A 472 -4.35 11.70 -17.20
N ASP A 473 -5.40 11.67 -16.39
CA ASP A 473 -6.70 11.04 -16.59
C ASP A 473 -6.79 9.76 -17.42
N THR A 474 -7.18 8.68 -16.74
CA THR A 474 -8.00 7.56 -17.28
C THR A 474 -7.60 7.01 -18.65
N VAL A 475 -6.43 6.37 -18.73
CA VAL A 475 -6.13 5.48 -19.85
C VAL A 475 -5.63 4.14 -19.31
N LEU A 476 -6.29 3.06 -19.71
CA LEU A 476 -5.72 1.71 -19.69
C LEU A 476 -4.46 1.77 -20.56
N VAL A 477 -3.28 1.85 -19.95
CA VAL A 477 -2.04 1.86 -20.71
C VAL A 477 -1.68 0.41 -21.00
N ASP A 478 -1.92 -0.02 -22.23
CA ASP A 478 -1.38 -1.28 -22.74
C ASP A 478 0.14 -1.13 -22.84
N ILE A 479 0.87 -2.09 -22.29
CA ILE A 479 2.33 -2.15 -22.42
C ILE A 479 2.63 -2.87 -23.75
N PRO A 480 3.27 -2.22 -24.74
CA PRO A 480 3.60 -2.83 -26.01
C PRO A 480 4.45 -4.09 -25.81
N ALA A 481 4.16 -5.13 -26.61
CA ALA A 481 4.80 -6.45 -26.54
C ALA A 481 6.33 -6.44 -26.83
N GLU A 482 6.87 -5.32 -27.32
CA GLU A 482 8.26 -5.20 -27.78
C GLU A 482 9.25 -4.62 -26.75
N SER A 483 8.90 -4.53 -25.47
CA SER A 483 9.86 -4.08 -24.44
C SER A 483 10.75 -5.24 -23.99
N ASP A 484 12.03 -5.15 -24.37
CA ASP A 484 13.10 -6.13 -24.13
C ASP A 484 13.15 -6.63 -22.66
N PRO A 485 12.92 -7.94 -22.39
CA PRO A 485 12.94 -8.52 -21.04
C PRO A 485 14.34 -8.62 -20.40
N SER A 486 15.40 -8.28 -21.13
CA SER A 486 16.75 -8.79 -20.84
C SER A 486 17.54 -8.08 -19.74
N ASN A 487 17.00 -7.09 -19.01
CA ASN A 487 17.81 -6.29 -18.07
C ASN A 487 17.47 -6.39 -16.58
N SER A 488 16.75 -7.42 -16.13
CA SER A 488 16.54 -7.66 -14.69
C SER A 488 17.08 -9.01 -14.20
N GLU A 489 18.41 -9.11 -14.02
CA GLU A 489 19.03 -10.21 -13.25
C GLU A 489 18.67 -10.22 -11.75
N LYS A 490 17.71 -9.40 -11.28
CA LYS A 490 17.34 -9.34 -9.86
C LYS A 490 15.83 -9.20 -9.69
N LEU A 491 15.27 -10.25 -9.08
CA LEU A 491 13.87 -10.45 -8.72
C LEU A 491 12.99 -10.86 -9.93
N SER A 492 12.14 -11.86 -9.68
CA SER A 492 11.22 -12.52 -10.61
C SER A 492 10.80 -11.61 -11.77
N PRO A 493 10.92 -12.04 -13.04
CA PRO A 493 10.42 -11.26 -14.17
C PRO A 493 8.92 -11.09 -13.94
N ILE A 494 8.53 -9.89 -13.52
CA ILE A 494 7.12 -9.54 -13.46
C ILE A 494 6.75 -9.33 -14.92
N GLU A 495 6.27 -10.38 -15.57
CA GLU A 495 5.79 -10.35 -16.94
C GLU A 495 4.51 -9.50 -16.95
N VAL A 496 4.70 -8.20 -17.14
CA VAL A 496 3.63 -7.20 -17.25
C VAL A 496 3.15 -7.04 -18.70
N HIS A 497 3.84 -7.67 -19.66
CA HIS A 497 3.50 -7.59 -21.08
C HIS A 497 2.11 -8.18 -21.34
N GLY A 498 1.29 -7.47 -22.13
CA GLY A 498 -0.07 -7.89 -22.46
C GLY A 498 -1.10 -7.77 -21.33
N LYS A 499 -0.71 -7.28 -20.13
CA LYS A 499 -1.63 -7.07 -19.00
C LYS A 499 -2.18 -5.65 -18.97
N ARG A 500 -3.43 -5.51 -18.48
CA ARG A 500 -4.14 -4.23 -18.41
C ARG A 500 -3.94 -3.57 -17.06
N ILE A 501 -3.51 -2.31 -17.04
CA ILE A 501 -3.32 -1.57 -15.80
C ILE A 501 -4.66 -1.01 -15.30
N SER A 502 -5.17 -1.55 -14.19
CA SER A 502 -6.35 -1.03 -13.52
C SER A 502 -5.98 0.12 -12.58
N ILE A 503 -6.40 1.32 -12.94
CA ILE A 503 -6.33 2.51 -12.08
C ILE A 503 -7.70 2.69 -11.43
N PRO A 504 -7.80 2.68 -10.09
CA PRO A 504 -9.10 2.79 -9.43
C PRO A 504 -9.73 4.16 -9.69
N VAL A 505 -10.84 4.19 -10.42
CA VAL A 505 -11.60 5.40 -10.70
C VAL A 505 -12.28 5.89 -9.41
N ARG A 506 -12.12 7.18 -9.11
CA ARG A 506 -12.86 7.84 -8.04
C ARG A 506 -14.19 8.31 -8.60
N VAL A 507 -15.28 7.68 -8.18
CA VAL A 507 -16.63 8.16 -8.47
C VAL A 507 -17.00 9.22 -7.45
N GLU A 508 -17.32 10.42 -7.93
CA GLU A 508 -17.82 11.50 -7.08
C GLU A 508 -19.35 11.41 -6.95
N PRO A 509 -19.94 11.83 -5.81
CA PRO A 509 -21.39 11.82 -5.61
C PRO A 509 -22.15 12.56 -6.71
N LYS A 510 -21.54 13.64 -7.22
CA LYS A 510 -22.10 14.44 -8.31
C LYS A 510 -22.42 13.61 -9.56
N VAL A 511 -21.72 12.50 -9.79
CA VAL A 511 -21.95 11.61 -10.94
C VAL A 511 -23.28 10.86 -10.77
N PHE A 512 -23.60 10.39 -9.57
CA PHE A 512 -24.89 9.77 -9.27
C PHE A 512 -26.03 10.78 -9.41
N PHE A 513 -25.86 11.98 -8.83
CA PHE A 513 -26.86 13.05 -8.95
C PHE A 513 -27.01 13.56 -10.39
N ALA A 514 -25.95 13.54 -11.21
CA ALA A 514 -26.05 13.87 -12.62
C ALA A 514 -26.87 12.82 -13.40
N ASN A 515 -26.68 11.53 -13.09
CA ASN A 515 -27.49 10.45 -13.68
C ASN A 515 -28.97 10.59 -13.27
N GLU A 516 -29.24 10.83 -11.99
CA GLU A 516 -30.59 11.07 -11.47
C GLU A 516 -31.24 12.31 -12.09
N ARG A 517 -30.52 13.43 -12.18
CA ARG A 517 -31.02 14.65 -12.85
C ARG A 517 -31.38 14.40 -14.31
N THR A 518 -30.54 13.64 -15.02
CA THR A 518 -30.82 13.28 -16.41
C THR A 518 -32.09 12.44 -16.49
N PHE A 519 -32.22 11.41 -15.65
CA PHE A 519 -33.44 10.59 -15.56
C PHE A 519 -34.69 11.44 -15.29
N LEU A 520 -34.66 12.31 -14.29
CA LEU A 520 -35.77 13.20 -13.95
C LEU A 520 -36.13 14.13 -15.10
N SER A 521 -35.16 14.64 -15.86
CA SER A 521 -35.44 15.50 -17.02
C SER A 521 -36.19 14.76 -18.14
N TRP A 522 -35.83 13.49 -18.41
CA TRP A 522 -36.52 12.66 -19.39
C TRP A 522 -37.92 12.26 -18.91
N VAL A 523 -38.07 11.93 -17.63
CA VAL A 523 -39.38 11.61 -17.03
C VAL A 523 -40.30 12.84 -17.03
N GLN A 524 -39.78 14.02 -16.70
CA GLN A 524 -40.54 15.27 -16.75
C GLN A 524 -41.07 15.54 -18.17
N PHE A 525 -40.23 15.34 -19.19
CA PHE A 525 -40.66 15.47 -20.59
C PHE A 525 -41.72 14.42 -20.97
N ALA A 526 -41.57 13.17 -20.54
CA ALA A 526 -42.56 12.12 -20.74
C ALA A 526 -43.90 12.46 -20.07
N ILE A 527 -43.89 12.96 -18.83
CA ILE A 527 -45.10 13.40 -18.11
C ILE A 527 -45.77 14.56 -18.84
N PHE A 528 -45.00 15.54 -19.32
CA PHE A 528 -45.53 16.66 -20.10
C PHE A 528 -46.21 16.17 -21.39
N LEU A 529 -45.57 15.28 -22.14
CA LEU A 529 -46.12 14.70 -23.36
C LEU A 529 -47.38 13.85 -23.09
N GLY A 530 -47.35 13.04 -22.04
CA GLY A 530 -48.49 12.24 -21.59
C GLY A 530 -49.66 13.10 -21.09
N GLY A 531 -49.38 14.23 -20.46
CA GLY A 531 -50.37 15.22 -20.05
C GLY A 531 -51.08 15.87 -21.24
N ILE A 532 -50.31 16.31 -22.26
CA ILE A 532 -50.88 16.80 -23.52
C ILE A 532 -51.70 15.72 -24.23
N GLY A 533 -51.16 14.50 -24.32
CA GLY A 533 -51.86 13.37 -24.94
C GLY A 533 -53.18 13.04 -24.23
N SER A 534 -53.18 13.02 -22.90
CA SER A 534 -54.37 12.78 -22.07
C SER A 534 -55.40 13.90 -22.21
N ALA A 535 -54.95 15.17 -22.28
CA ALA A 535 -55.85 16.30 -22.53
C ALA A 535 -56.54 16.19 -23.90
N LEU A 536 -55.82 15.76 -24.94
CA LEU A 536 -56.38 15.57 -26.29
C LEU A 536 -57.40 14.42 -26.34
N LEU A 537 -57.17 13.34 -25.59
CA LEU A 537 -58.13 12.24 -25.44
C LEU A 537 -59.45 12.71 -24.80
N GLY A 538 -59.39 13.68 -23.88
CA GLY A 538 -60.56 14.22 -23.18
C GLY A 538 -61.46 15.15 -24.02
N LEU A 539 -61.05 15.56 -25.23
CA LEU A 539 -61.79 16.52 -26.06
C LEU A 539 -62.96 15.92 -26.85
N GLY A 540 -63.09 14.59 -26.91
CA GLY A 540 -64.25 13.91 -27.51
C GLY A 540 -64.32 13.86 -29.04
N ASP A 541 -63.35 14.43 -29.77
CA ASP A 541 -63.21 14.30 -31.23
C ASP A 541 -62.41 13.03 -31.58
N GLU A 542 -62.92 12.18 -32.48
CA GLU A 542 -62.26 10.92 -32.89
C GLU A 542 -60.83 11.14 -33.42
N LYS A 543 -60.59 12.22 -34.18
CA LYS A 543 -59.27 12.52 -34.75
C LYS A 543 -58.29 13.06 -33.70
N ALA A 544 -58.79 13.84 -32.75
CA ALA A 544 -58.00 14.34 -31.62
C ALA A 544 -57.66 13.21 -30.65
N SER A 545 -58.60 12.28 -30.43
CA SER A 545 -58.42 11.10 -29.59
C SER A 545 -57.33 10.17 -30.13
N LEU A 546 -57.33 9.86 -31.43
CA LEU A 546 -56.28 9.06 -32.06
C LEU A 546 -54.89 9.72 -31.91
N SER A 547 -54.82 11.03 -32.09
CA SER A 547 -53.57 11.79 -31.93
C SER A 547 -53.08 11.82 -30.48
N GLY A 548 -54.00 11.96 -29.52
CA GLY A 548 -53.71 11.89 -28.09
C GLY A 548 -53.17 10.51 -27.67
N LEU A 549 -53.76 9.42 -28.20
CA LEU A 549 -53.29 8.06 -27.95
C LEU A 549 -51.84 7.84 -28.42
N ILE A 550 -51.51 8.31 -29.62
CA ILE A 550 -50.14 8.22 -30.17
C ILE A 550 -49.15 8.96 -29.25
N LEU A 551 -49.48 10.17 -28.79
CA LEU A 551 -48.62 10.94 -27.89
C LEU A 551 -48.44 10.27 -26.52
N VAL A 552 -49.49 9.63 -25.98
CA VAL A 552 -49.39 8.84 -24.75
C VAL A 552 -48.47 7.63 -24.93
N ILE A 553 -48.56 6.92 -26.06
CA ILE A 553 -47.67 5.79 -26.36
C ILE A 553 -46.21 6.26 -26.45
N VAL A 554 -45.96 7.38 -27.13
CA VAL A 554 -44.61 7.96 -27.22
C VAL A 554 -44.10 8.39 -25.84
N ALA A 555 -44.95 8.98 -24.99
CA ALA A 555 -44.60 9.32 -23.62
C ALA A 555 -44.18 8.09 -22.80
N ILE A 556 -44.90 6.97 -22.94
CA ILE A 556 -44.55 5.70 -22.30
C ILE A 556 -43.19 5.19 -22.80
N ILE A 557 -42.91 5.24 -24.10
CA ILE A 557 -41.62 4.84 -24.68
C ILE A 557 -40.47 5.69 -24.10
N PHE A 558 -40.66 7.01 -24.04
CA PHE A 558 -39.68 7.92 -23.42
C PHE A 558 -39.43 7.58 -21.94
N SER A 559 -40.49 7.26 -21.19
CA SER A 559 -40.38 6.86 -19.79
C SER A 559 -39.58 5.56 -19.62
N PHE A 560 -39.89 4.50 -20.37
CA PHE A 560 -39.15 3.24 -20.31
C PHE A 560 -37.69 3.40 -20.73
N TYR A 561 -37.42 4.14 -21.80
CA TYR A 561 -36.05 4.41 -22.22
C TYR A 561 -35.27 5.16 -21.15
N SER A 562 -35.87 6.17 -20.51
CA SER A 562 -35.22 6.92 -19.43
C SER A 562 -34.84 6.02 -18.25
N LEU A 563 -35.71 5.09 -17.87
CA LEU A 563 -35.44 4.11 -16.82
C LEU A 563 -34.33 3.14 -17.22
N TYR A 564 -34.36 2.64 -18.46
CA TYR A 564 -33.30 1.79 -19.00
C TYR A 564 -31.94 2.51 -18.95
N LEU A 565 -31.87 3.74 -19.46
CA LEU A 565 -30.65 4.54 -19.47
C LEU A 565 -30.14 4.82 -18.05
N TYR A 566 -31.05 5.14 -17.13
CA TYR A 566 -30.71 5.33 -15.72
C TYR A 566 -30.10 4.08 -15.10
N LEU A 567 -30.73 2.91 -15.28
CA LEU A 567 -30.26 1.64 -14.72
C LEU A 567 -28.93 1.20 -15.35
N TRP A 568 -28.79 1.36 -16.67
CA TRP A 568 -27.55 1.05 -17.39
C TRP A 568 -26.40 1.94 -16.89
N ARG A 569 -26.58 3.26 -16.84
CA ARG A 569 -25.59 4.18 -16.29
C ARG A 569 -25.31 3.91 -14.82
N ALA A 570 -26.33 3.68 -14.00
CA ALA A 570 -26.16 3.36 -12.58
C ALA A 570 -25.33 2.09 -12.37
N LYS A 571 -25.54 1.06 -13.19
CA LYS A 571 -24.73 -0.17 -13.18
C LYS A 571 -23.27 0.13 -13.54
N MET A 572 -23.02 0.88 -14.62
CA MET A 572 -21.67 1.26 -15.05
C MET A 572 -20.93 2.08 -13.97
N ILE A 573 -21.61 3.05 -13.37
CA ILE A 573 -21.08 3.88 -12.28
C ILE A 573 -20.73 3.01 -11.05
N ARG A 574 -21.62 2.08 -10.66
CA ARG A 574 -21.38 1.15 -9.53
C ARG A 574 -20.21 0.22 -9.79
N MET A 575 -20.04 -0.24 -11.04
CA MET A 575 -18.92 -1.07 -11.47
C MET A 575 -17.63 -0.27 -11.70
N ARG A 576 -17.67 1.06 -11.56
CA ARG A 576 -16.56 2.00 -11.75
C ARG A 576 -15.89 1.87 -13.12
N ASP A 577 -16.71 1.65 -14.14
CA ASP A 577 -16.26 1.54 -15.52
C ASP A 577 -15.74 2.91 -16.02
N PRO A 578 -14.60 3.01 -16.74
CA PRO A 578 -14.14 4.28 -17.30
C PRO A 578 -15.08 4.87 -18.38
N GLY A 579 -16.04 4.11 -18.92
CA GLY A 579 -17.01 4.59 -19.90
C GLY A 579 -16.75 4.06 -21.33
N PRO A 580 -17.42 4.62 -22.35
CA PRO A 580 -18.26 5.83 -22.35
C PRO A 580 -19.61 5.67 -21.65
N TYR A 581 -20.11 6.75 -21.04
CA TYR A 581 -21.41 6.80 -20.34
C TYR A 581 -22.56 7.30 -21.22
N ASP A 582 -22.29 7.62 -22.48
CA ASP A 582 -23.23 8.26 -23.39
C ASP A 582 -23.79 7.26 -24.39
N ASP A 583 -25.11 7.26 -24.53
CA ASP A 583 -25.82 6.58 -25.62
C ASP A 583 -25.98 7.57 -26.77
N ILE A 584 -25.25 7.33 -27.87
CA ILE A 584 -25.23 8.20 -29.05
C ILE A 584 -26.50 8.01 -29.89
N TYR A 585 -27.09 6.82 -29.87
CA TYR A 585 -28.15 6.43 -30.81
C TYR A 585 -29.54 6.57 -30.21
N GLY A 586 -29.72 6.21 -28.94
CA GLY A 586 -31.01 6.22 -28.27
C GLY A 586 -31.75 7.57 -28.32
N PRO A 587 -31.12 8.71 -27.97
CA PRO A 587 -31.77 10.02 -28.03
C PRO A 587 -32.17 10.43 -29.46
N ALA A 588 -31.35 10.11 -30.46
CA ALA A 588 -31.63 10.42 -31.85
C ALA A 588 -32.88 9.67 -32.36
N VAL A 589 -32.99 8.37 -32.02
CA VAL A 589 -34.16 7.55 -32.35
C VAL A 589 -35.42 8.11 -31.68
N LEU A 590 -35.36 8.46 -30.39
CA LEU A 590 -36.49 9.02 -29.66
C LEU A 590 -36.98 10.35 -30.24
N VAL A 591 -36.06 11.24 -30.63
CA VAL A 591 -36.42 12.50 -31.28
C VAL A 591 -37.11 12.23 -32.63
N CYS A 592 -36.62 11.29 -33.42
CA CYS A 592 -37.26 10.92 -34.69
C CYS A 592 -38.69 10.38 -34.47
N VAL A 593 -38.88 9.47 -33.51
CA VAL A 593 -40.20 8.92 -33.15
C VAL A 593 -41.15 10.04 -32.69
N PHE A 594 -40.65 10.96 -31.87
CA PHE A 594 -41.41 12.11 -31.40
C PHE A 594 -41.81 13.06 -32.54
N LEU A 595 -40.89 13.38 -33.46
CA LEU A 595 -41.18 14.24 -34.61
C LEU A 595 -42.22 13.61 -35.56
N VAL A 596 -42.15 12.30 -35.79
CA VAL A 596 -43.16 11.58 -36.57
C VAL A 596 -44.52 11.63 -35.88
N ALA A 597 -44.57 11.37 -34.56
CA ALA A 597 -45.80 11.43 -33.79
C ALA A 597 -46.42 12.84 -33.77
N MET A 598 -45.59 13.89 -33.63
CA MET A 598 -46.05 15.27 -33.75
C MET A 598 -46.56 15.59 -35.16
N GLY A 599 -45.83 15.18 -36.21
CA GLY A 599 -46.23 15.39 -37.60
C GLY A 599 -47.59 14.75 -37.90
N LEU A 600 -47.81 13.53 -37.43
CA LEU A 600 -49.10 12.84 -37.53
C LEU A 600 -50.19 13.57 -36.75
N SER A 601 -49.90 14.03 -35.52
CA SER A 601 -50.86 14.79 -34.71
C SER A 601 -51.28 16.11 -35.38
N VAL A 602 -50.35 16.82 -36.01
CA VAL A 602 -50.64 18.04 -36.79
C VAL A 602 -51.44 17.70 -38.05
N PHE A 603 -51.08 16.63 -38.76
CA PHE A 603 -51.78 16.19 -39.97
C PHE A 603 -53.24 15.82 -39.70
N PHE A 604 -53.51 15.10 -38.60
CA PHE A 604 -54.89 14.74 -38.23
C PHE A 604 -55.73 15.95 -37.79
N LYS A 605 -55.09 17.04 -37.35
CA LYS A 605 -55.76 18.27 -36.90
C LYS A 605 -56.03 19.27 -38.03
N PHE A 606 -55.19 19.34 -39.07
CA PHE A 606 -55.41 20.22 -40.22
C PHE A 606 -56.16 19.50 -41.34
N PRO A 607 -57.44 19.80 -41.60
CA PRO A 607 -58.10 19.29 -42.79
C PRO A 607 -57.46 19.96 -44.00
N LEU A 608 -56.65 19.21 -44.76
CA LEU A 608 -56.31 19.60 -46.13
C LEU A 608 -57.64 19.75 -46.89
N LYS A 609 -58.05 21.00 -47.14
CA LYS A 609 -59.13 21.32 -48.07
C LYS A 609 -58.80 20.62 -49.39
N ARG A 610 -59.58 19.61 -49.76
CA ARG A 610 -59.56 19.09 -51.14
C ARG A 610 -60.02 20.24 -52.04
N VAL A 611 -59.13 20.66 -52.94
CA VAL A 611 -59.44 21.59 -54.05
C VAL A 611 -60.36 20.90 -55.03
#